data_AF-A0A4U6WZM9-F1
#
_entry.id   AF-A0A4U6WZM9-F1
#
_cell.length_a   1.000
_cell.length_b   1.000
_cell.length_c   1.000
_cell.angle_alpha   90.00
_cell.angle_beta   90.00
_cell.angle_gamma   90.00
#
_symmetry.space_group_name_H-M   'P 1'
#
loop_
_entity.id
_entity.type
_entity.pdbx_description
1 polymer ?
#
loop_
_entity_poly.entity_id
_entity_poly.type
_entity_poly.pdbx_seq_one_letter_code
_entity_poly.pdbx_strand_id
1 'polypeptide(L)'
;MAPQEGVLPTTVEADEKAIAGGPSGYDSSSGKAVRGAISEEAWATRAGLNLTSFKKREYGRGIVELDRAMGSRHLHMIAIGGSIGAGFFVGSGGALSKGGPGSLFIDFLLVGIMMFNVGTS
;
A
#
# COMPACT_ATOMS: atom_id res chain seq x y z
N MET A 1 8.79 -62.94 28.25
CA MET A 1 8.49 -61.67 27.55
C MET A 1 7.00 -61.64 27.24
N ALA A 2 6.19 -61.54 28.30
CA ALA A 2 4.73 -61.53 28.21
C ALA A 2 4.20 -60.20 27.62
N PRO A 3 2.95 -60.21 27.12
CA PRO A 3 2.39 -59.34 26.09
C PRO A 3 1.67 -58.10 26.68
N GLN A 4 1.32 -57.11 25.84
CA GLN A 4 0.18 -56.17 26.03
C GLN A 4 -0.14 -55.45 24.69
N GLU A 5 -1.26 -55.79 24.04
CA GLU A 5 -2.50 -54.98 23.91
C GLU A 5 -2.39 -53.94 22.77
N GLY A 6 -3.18 -53.97 21.70
CA GLY A 6 -4.64 -53.95 21.68
C GLY A 6 -5.11 -52.50 21.47
N VAL A 7 -6.15 -52.30 20.63
CA VAL A 7 -6.91 -51.04 20.39
C VAL A 7 -6.52 -50.22 19.13
N LEU A 8 -7.21 -50.53 18.02
CA LEU A 8 -8.17 -49.68 17.25
C LEU A 8 -7.97 -48.14 17.23
N PRO A 9 -8.69 -47.40 16.36
CA PRO A 9 -8.80 -47.44 14.91
C PRO A 9 -8.64 -46.00 14.33
N THR A 10 -8.94 -45.83 13.04
CA THR A 10 -9.42 -44.57 12.42
C THR A 10 -9.99 -43.55 13.41
N THR A 11 -9.48 -42.31 13.37
CA THR A 11 -10.18 -41.02 13.56
C THR A 11 -9.17 -39.86 13.70
N VAL A 12 -8.37 -39.60 12.67
CA VAL A 12 -7.97 -38.22 12.37
C VAL A 12 -8.95 -37.67 11.32
N GLU A 13 -10.22 -37.76 11.68
CA GLU A 13 -11.37 -37.17 11.00
C GLU A 13 -12.07 -36.19 11.97
N ALA A 14 -11.29 -35.56 12.86
CA ALA A 14 -11.79 -34.79 13.99
C ALA A 14 -11.30 -33.33 14.04
N ASP A 15 -10.76 -32.79 12.94
CA ASP A 15 -10.37 -31.36 12.91
C ASP A 15 -10.82 -30.59 11.65
N GLU A 16 -11.82 -31.09 10.92
CA GLU A 16 -12.45 -30.33 9.82
C GLU A 16 -13.79 -29.69 10.23
N LYS A 17 -14.41 -30.13 11.34
CA LYS A 17 -15.74 -29.65 11.77
C LYS A 17 -15.76 -28.45 12.74
N ALA A 18 -14.65 -27.76 12.95
CA ALA A 18 -14.60 -26.56 13.81
C ALA A 18 -14.70 -25.21 13.04
N ILE A 19 -14.69 -25.22 11.70
CA ILE A 19 -14.90 -23.99 10.89
C ILE A 19 -16.35 -23.93 10.37
N ALA A 20 -17.30 -24.51 11.12
CA ALA A 20 -18.71 -24.19 11.01
C ALA A 20 -19.04 -23.06 12.00
N GLY A 21 -18.71 -21.83 11.63
CA GLY A 21 -18.95 -20.67 12.50
C GLY A 21 -18.48 -19.33 11.95
N GLY A 22 -18.50 -19.12 10.64
CA GLY A 22 -18.46 -17.76 10.12
C GLY A 22 -19.82 -17.10 10.36
N PRO A 23 -19.91 -15.93 11.01
CA PRO A 23 -21.19 -15.25 11.21
C PRO A 23 -21.83 -14.96 9.85
N SER A 24 -22.87 -15.74 9.55
CA SER A 24 -23.73 -15.59 8.38
C SER A 24 -24.60 -14.36 8.58
N GLY A 25 -24.08 -13.21 8.17
CA GLY A 25 -24.76 -11.93 8.38
C GLY A 25 -24.02 -10.78 7.73
N TYR A 26 -23.66 -10.90 6.46
CA TYR A 26 -23.24 -9.76 5.63
C TYR A 26 -24.48 -9.24 4.90
N ASP A 27 -25.09 -8.20 5.47
CA ASP A 27 -26.15 -7.43 4.84
C ASP A 27 -25.55 -6.59 3.69
N SER A 28 -25.75 -7.05 2.46
CA SER A 28 -25.17 -6.43 1.26
C SER A 28 -25.68 -5.00 0.94
N SER A 29 -26.50 -4.38 1.80
CA SER A 29 -27.01 -3.02 1.63
C SER A 29 -26.19 -1.96 2.40
N SER A 30 -25.77 -2.27 3.65
CA SER A 30 -24.90 -1.39 4.46
C SER A 30 -23.42 -1.46 4.06
N GLY A 31 -23.05 -2.55 3.36
CA GLY A 31 -21.68 -2.85 2.97
C GLY A 31 -21.04 -1.85 2.01
N LYS A 32 -21.79 -0.99 1.31
CA LYS A 32 -21.19 -0.05 0.35
C LYS A 32 -20.51 1.14 1.02
N ALA A 33 -21.11 1.68 2.09
CA ALA A 33 -20.54 2.78 2.88
C ALA A 33 -19.42 2.27 3.81
N VAL A 34 -19.63 1.11 4.43
CA VAL A 34 -18.64 0.45 5.29
C VAL A 34 -17.42 0.01 4.48
N ARG A 35 -17.59 -0.52 3.26
CA ARG A 35 -16.46 -0.92 2.39
C ARG A 35 -15.66 0.26 1.87
N GLY A 36 -16.27 1.43 1.72
CA GLY A 36 -15.57 2.69 1.46
C GLY A 36 -14.60 3.02 2.58
N ALA A 37 -15.10 3.07 3.82
CA ALA A 37 -14.30 3.36 5.00
C ALA A 37 -13.22 2.30 5.29
N ILE A 38 -13.52 1.00 5.13
CA ILE A 38 -12.55 -0.09 5.33
C ILE A 38 -11.45 -0.09 4.25
N SER A 39 -11.77 0.34 3.02
CA SER A 39 -10.77 0.46 1.95
C SER A 39 -9.81 1.64 2.17
N GLU A 40 -10.32 2.75 2.69
CA GLU A 40 -9.54 3.94 3.06
C GLU A 40 -8.55 3.61 4.17
N GLU A 41 -8.99 2.92 5.23
CA GLU A 41 -8.09 2.49 6.31
C GLU A 41 -7.07 1.44 5.84
N ALA A 42 -7.43 0.53 4.92
CA ALA A 42 -6.52 -0.47 4.38
C ALA A 42 -5.45 0.15 3.46
N TRP A 43 -5.83 1.12 2.63
CA TRP A 43 -4.89 1.86 1.79
C TRP A 43 -4.03 2.80 2.64
N ALA A 44 -4.61 3.56 3.56
CA ALA A 44 -3.88 4.44 4.47
C ALA A 44 -2.89 3.66 5.35
N THR A 45 -3.26 2.46 5.81
CA THR A 45 -2.35 1.58 6.56
C THR A 45 -1.21 1.04 5.68
N ARG A 46 -1.46 0.75 4.40
CA ARG A 46 -0.42 0.34 3.42
C ARG A 46 0.48 1.49 2.99
N ALA A 47 -0.08 2.70 2.89
CA ALA A 47 0.62 3.93 2.57
C ALA A 47 1.37 4.53 3.77
N GLY A 48 1.26 3.93 4.97
CA GLY A 48 1.93 4.43 6.18
C GLY A 48 1.29 5.66 6.80
N LEU A 49 0.08 6.03 6.38
CA LEU A 49 -0.64 7.24 6.82
C LEU A 49 -1.35 7.06 8.17
N ASN A 50 -1.35 5.85 8.76
CA ASN A 50 -1.97 5.56 10.07
C ASN A 50 -0.95 4.94 11.06
N LEU A 51 -1.13 5.23 12.36
CA LEU A 51 -0.27 4.79 13.47
C LEU A 51 -0.21 3.26 13.64
N THR A 52 -1.21 2.54 13.14
CA THR A 52 -1.22 1.07 13.09
C THR A 52 -0.26 0.49 12.05
N SER A 53 0.16 1.28 11.05
CA SER A 53 1.16 0.86 10.05
C SER A 53 2.55 0.68 10.66
N PHE A 54 2.88 1.47 11.69
CA PHE A 54 4.14 1.38 12.43
C PHE A 54 4.17 0.22 13.45
N LYS A 55 3.13 -0.61 13.54
CA LYS A 55 3.21 -1.86 14.30
C LYS A 55 4.14 -2.82 13.56
N LYS A 56 5.20 -3.25 14.23
CA LYS A 56 6.15 -4.27 13.75
C LYS A 56 5.36 -5.50 13.28
N ARG A 57 5.25 -5.69 11.95
CA ARG A 57 4.68 -6.92 11.41
C ARG A 57 5.67 -8.04 11.70
N GLU A 58 5.18 -9.10 12.34
CA GLU A 58 5.95 -10.29 12.62
C GLU A 58 6.26 -11.01 11.30
N TYR A 59 7.42 -10.70 10.73
CA TYR A 59 8.01 -11.51 9.68
C TYR A 59 8.38 -12.86 10.31
N GLY A 60 7.69 -13.93 9.92
CA GLY A 60 7.99 -15.28 10.39
C GLY A 60 9.47 -15.61 10.16
N ARG A 61 10.08 -16.36 11.09
CA ARG A 61 11.49 -16.81 11.11
C ARG A 61 11.88 -17.74 9.93
N GLY A 62 11.45 -17.43 8.72
CA GLY A 62 11.99 -17.98 7.49
C GLY A 62 13.06 -17.04 6.95
N ILE A 63 14.10 -17.62 6.38
CA ILE A 63 15.19 -17.01 5.60
C ILE A 63 14.70 -16.26 4.34
N VAL A 64 13.70 -15.38 4.49
CA VAL A 64 13.29 -14.46 3.44
C VAL A 64 14.30 -13.32 3.43
N GLU A 65 15.53 -13.63 3.03
CA GLU A 65 16.45 -12.61 2.54
C GLU A 65 15.72 -11.92 1.39
N LEU A 66 15.32 -10.66 1.61
CA LEU A 66 14.92 -9.79 0.51
C LEU A 66 16.18 -9.47 -0.31
N ASP A 67 16.72 -10.47 -1.01
CA ASP A 67 17.79 -10.35 -2.00
C ASP A 67 17.24 -9.71 -3.29
N ARG A 68 16.58 -8.57 -3.12
CA ARG A 68 16.19 -7.73 -4.23
C ARG A 68 16.70 -6.34 -3.96
N ALA A 69 18.01 -6.19 -4.10
CA ALA A 69 18.58 -4.89 -4.46
C ALA A 69 17.82 -4.41 -5.70
N MET A 70 16.83 -3.53 -5.49
CA MET A 70 16.03 -2.97 -6.57
C MET A 70 17.00 -2.27 -7.51
N GLY A 71 17.07 -2.73 -8.77
CA GLY A 71 18.04 -2.21 -9.74
C GLY A 71 18.01 -0.68 -9.80
N SER A 72 19.15 -0.07 -10.16
CA SER A 72 19.36 1.39 -10.18
C SER A 72 18.18 2.19 -10.78
N ARG A 73 17.56 1.67 -11.84
CA ARG A 73 16.33 2.23 -12.45
C ARG A 73 15.15 2.35 -11.49
N HIS A 74 14.88 1.33 -10.69
CA HIS A 74 13.76 1.32 -9.76
C HIS A 74 14.01 2.28 -8.59
N LEU A 75 15.24 2.32 -8.09
CA LEU A 75 15.64 3.30 -7.07
C LEU A 75 15.52 4.73 -7.60
N HIS A 76 15.91 4.96 -8.86
CA HIS A 76 15.76 6.26 -9.49
C HIS A 76 14.29 6.65 -9.68
N MET A 77 13.41 5.70 -10.02
CA MET A 77 11.96 5.93 -10.09
C MET A 77 11.35 6.24 -8.71
N ILE A 78 11.82 5.59 -7.65
CA ILE A 78 11.39 5.88 -6.28
C ILE A 78 11.86 7.28 -5.87
N ALA A 79 13.11 7.64 -6.18
CA ALA A 79 13.68 8.94 -5.85
C ALA A 79 12.99 10.09 -6.61
N ILE A 80 12.79 9.95 -7.92
CA ILE A 80 12.08 10.95 -8.74
C ILE A 80 10.60 11.00 -8.34
N GLY A 81 9.94 9.85 -8.20
CA GLY A 81 8.53 9.77 -7.85
C GLY A 81 8.23 10.37 -6.47
N GLY A 82 9.11 10.16 -5.49
CA GLY A 82 8.97 10.74 -4.15
C GLY A 82 9.25 12.24 -4.10
N SER A 83 10.23 12.73 -4.87
CA SER A 83 10.61 14.15 -4.89
C SER A 83 9.64 15.03 -5.68
N ILE A 84 9.10 14.54 -6.82
CA ILE A 84 8.02 15.22 -7.54
C ILE A 84 6.72 15.12 -6.72
N GLY A 85 6.38 13.91 -6.28
CA GLY A 85 5.35 13.63 -5.27
C GLY A 85 3.94 14.18 -5.57
N ALA A 86 3.06 14.07 -4.58
CA ALA A 86 1.74 14.70 -4.60
C ALA A 86 1.80 16.21 -4.35
N GLY A 87 2.89 16.70 -3.74
CA GLY A 87 3.09 18.12 -3.42
C GLY A 87 3.13 19.00 -4.66
N PHE A 88 3.73 18.53 -5.76
CA PHE A 88 3.72 19.25 -7.03
C PHE A 88 2.30 19.50 -7.54
N PHE A 89 1.42 18.50 -7.46
CA PHE A 89 0.05 18.61 -7.94
C PHE A 89 -0.85 19.40 -6.98
N VAL A 90 -0.71 19.22 -5.65
CA VAL A 90 -1.47 19.99 -4.66
C VAL A 90 -1.09 21.47 -4.70
N GLY A 91 0.20 21.79 -4.88
CA GLY A 91 0.67 23.16 -5.02
C GLY A 91 0.24 23.79 -6.34
N SER A 92 0.50 23.13 -7.46
CA SER A 92 0.12 23.65 -8.79
C SER A 92 -1.39 23.71 -9.00
N GLY A 93 -2.16 22.76 -8.46
CA GLY A 93 -3.63 22.78 -8.49
C GLY A 93 -4.22 23.97 -7.71
N GLY A 94 -3.63 24.32 -6.56
CA GLY A 94 -3.99 25.51 -5.81
C GLY A 94 -3.68 26.81 -6.57
N ALA A 95 -2.50 26.88 -7.18
CA ALA A 95 -2.13 28.00 -8.05
C ALA A 95 -3.03 28.08 -9.30
N LEU A 96 -3.41 26.94 -9.89
CA LEU A 96 -4.29 26.82 -11.06
C LEU A 96 -5.70 27.29 -10.78
N SER A 97 -6.25 26.95 -9.62
CA SER A 97 -7.56 27.43 -9.20
C SER A 97 -7.58 28.95 -8.96
N LYS A 98 -6.44 29.55 -8.59
CA LYS A 98 -6.38 30.94 -8.13
C LYS A 98 -5.94 31.91 -9.23
N GLY A 99 -5.02 31.48 -10.11
CA GLY A 99 -4.46 32.27 -11.21
C GLY A 99 -4.98 31.90 -12.60
N GLY A 100 -5.78 30.83 -12.72
CA GLY A 100 -6.27 30.31 -14.00
C GLY A 100 -5.19 29.59 -14.83
N PRO A 101 -5.56 28.77 -15.83
CA PRO A 101 -4.61 27.96 -16.61
C PRO A 101 -3.62 28.78 -17.45
N GLY A 102 -3.97 30.02 -17.78
CA GLY A 102 -3.11 30.89 -18.60
C GLY A 102 -1.86 31.37 -17.87
N SER A 103 -1.97 31.74 -16.59
CA SER A 103 -0.82 32.25 -15.82
C SER A 103 0.22 31.15 -15.58
N LEU A 104 -0.20 29.96 -15.14
CA LEU A 104 0.74 28.85 -14.92
C LEU A 104 1.44 28.40 -16.19
N PHE A 105 0.76 28.44 -17.35
CA PHE A 105 1.40 28.09 -18.60
C PHE A 105 2.49 29.10 -18.97
N ILE A 106 2.22 30.40 -18.79
CA ILE A 106 3.19 31.47 -19.04
C ILE A 106 4.36 31.40 -18.05
N ASP A 107 4.09 31.20 -16.76
CA ASP A 107 5.11 31.05 -15.72
C ASP A 107 6.02 29.85 -16.00
N PHE A 108 5.44 28.70 -16.38
CA PHE A 108 6.21 27.51 -16.74
C PHE A 108 7.08 27.74 -17.98
N LEU A 109 6.56 28.44 -18.99
CA LEU A 109 7.31 28.79 -20.20
C LEU A 109 8.48 29.73 -19.87
N LEU A 110 8.24 30.75 -19.04
CA LEU A 110 9.23 31.76 -18.68
C LEU A 110 10.37 31.15 -17.87
N VAL A 111 10.05 30.35 -16.85
CA VAL A 111 11.06 29.62 -16.05
C VAL A 111 11.82 28.63 -16.94
N GLY A 112 11.13 27.93 -17.85
CA GLY A 112 11.76 27.01 -18.80
C GLY A 112 12.78 27.70 -19.73
N ILE A 113 12.42 28.85 -20.30
CA ILE A 113 13.31 29.64 -21.14
C ILE A 113 14.49 30.19 -20.33
N MET A 114 14.24 30.70 -19.12
CA MET A 114 15.28 31.23 -18.24
C MET A 114 16.31 30.15 -17.89
N MET A 115 15.84 28.94 -17.54
CA MET A 115 16.69 27.80 -17.20
C MET A 115 17.46 27.26 -18.41
N PHE A 116 16.83 27.25 -19.60
CA PHE A 116 17.51 26.88 -20.85
C PHE A 116 18.64 27.86 -21.21
N ASN A 117 18.39 29.16 -21.05
CA ASN A 117 19.39 30.20 -21.33
C ASN A 117 20.59 30.08 -20.37
N VAL A 118 20.33 29.84 -19.09
CA VAL A 118 21.39 29.62 -18.08
C VAL A 118 22.21 28.36 -18.32
N GLY A 119 21.57 27.27 -18.76
CA GLY A 119 22.25 25.98 -18.98
C GLY A 119 23.11 25.93 -20.25
N THR A 120 23.05 26.96 -21.09
CA THR A 120 23.75 27.04 -22.38
C THR A 120 24.94 28.03 -22.37
N SER A 121 25.17 28.75 -21.26
CA SER A 121 26.33 29.66 -21.06
C SER A 121 27.40 29.02 -20.17
#